data_AF-A0A1T4W1M0-F1
#
_entry.id   AF-A0A1T4W1M0-F1
#
_cell.length_a   1.000
_cell.length_b   1.000
_cell.length_c   1.000
_cell.angle_alpha   90.00
_cell.angle_beta   90.00
_cell.angle_gamma   90.00
#
_symmetry.space_group_name_H-M   'P 1'
#
loop_
_entity.id
_entity.type
_entity.pdbx_description
1 polymer ?
#
loop_
_entity_poly.entity_id
_entity_poly.type
_entity_poly.pdbx_seq_one_letter_code
_entity_poly.pdbx_strand_id
1 'polypeptide(L)'
;MNWLTSLFRSKRGQRFFADIEAELHEDTGYAPVSRDTQTAIAELSQVAKDNPDAVEIYLALGNLYRSHGEIERAVQIRQNLIVRPGIDEGIKAKAWYELGVDYKRSGFVDRALGAFEQARKLEGDEPAIIRELALLTADAGDYERAARNYAKLDNPIAQAHYTMRIAQEKFPEDATLALKWLKKALKTYPGSIEAWRERLLYDMREKDWTALSKHLDKALVQVEPALAFILFEGIIAADLAEHSDDSFKSDLPFQYHPQEALSQAVLKVLEKAEPDLLTQFYAAWMAWGQNKEESRKWLERTLVLNQDFWPARLELLAISMDDQPLSPAFRQQLEFFIQRARKLKRFVCRKCGLKREQIFFECPRCHSWHSISYRAVINK
;
A
#
# COMPACT_ATOMS: atom_id res chain seq x y z
N MET A 1 -10.21 -21.17 -19.06
CA MET A 1 -10.68 -21.76 -20.34
C MET A 1 -12.05 -21.18 -20.61
N ASN A 2 -12.23 -20.52 -21.75
CA ASN A 2 -13.44 -19.74 -22.02
C ASN A 2 -14.60 -20.67 -22.42
N TRP A 3 -15.58 -20.80 -21.54
CA TRP A 3 -16.71 -21.72 -21.65
C TRP A 3 -17.82 -21.24 -22.60
N LEU A 4 -17.72 -19.99 -23.08
CA LEU A 4 -18.72 -19.32 -23.93
C LEU A 4 -18.67 -19.72 -25.42
N THR A 5 -17.58 -20.33 -25.91
CA THR A 5 -17.47 -20.68 -27.34
C THR A 5 -18.34 -21.87 -27.76
N SER A 6 -18.85 -22.68 -26.81
CA SER A 6 -19.59 -23.92 -27.14
C SER A 6 -21.09 -23.73 -27.40
N LEU A 7 -21.65 -22.54 -27.19
CA LEU A 7 -23.11 -22.34 -27.10
C LEU A 7 -23.78 -21.72 -28.35
N PHE A 8 -23.02 -21.34 -29.38
CA PHE A 8 -23.57 -20.73 -30.59
C PHE A 8 -23.29 -21.56 -31.85
N ARG A 9 -24.35 -21.97 -32.56
CA ARG A 9 -24.27 -22.77 -33.80
C ARG A 9 -23.75 -21.99 -35.02
N SER A 10 -23.63 -20.66 -34.94
CA SER A 10 -23.23 -19.80 -36.06
C SER A 10 -21.89 -19.11 -35.80
N LYS A 11 -20.96 -19.26 -36.76
CA LYS A 11 -19.61 -18.66 -36.73
C LYS A 11 -19.61 -17.13 -36.64
N ARG A 12 -20.71 -16.45 -37.02
CA ARG A 12 -20.80 -14.98 -37.01
C ARG A 12 -21.13 -14.44 -35.61
N GLY A 13 -22.02 -15.13 -34.87
CA GLY A 13 -22.31 -14.80 -33.47
C GLY A 13 -21.12 -15.08 -32.54
N GLN A 14 -20.41 -16.19 -32.77
CA GLN A 14 -19.19 -16.51 -32.01
C GLN A 14 -18.08 -15.45 -32.17
N ARG A 15 -17.92 -14.87 -33.37
CA ARG A 15 -16.92 -13.82 -33.63
C ARG A 15 -17.28 -12.49 -32.98
N PHE A 16 -18.50 -12.01 -33.17
CA PHE A 16 -18.95 -10.75 -32.59
C PHE A 16 -18.85 -10.74 -31.06
N PHE A 17 -19.23 -11.84 -30.41
CA PHE A 17 -19.10 -11.97 -28.95
C PHE A 17 -17.64 -12.11 -28.49
N ALA A 18 -16.77 -12.79 -29.25
CA ALA A 18 -15.35 -12.88 -28.94
C ALA A 18 -14.64 -11.52 -29.08
N ASP A 19 -15.04 -10.70 -30.06
CA ASP A 19 -14.51 -9.35 -30.27
C ASP A 19 -14.95 -8.41 -29.13
N ILE A 20 -16.22 -8.49 -28.70
CA ILE A 20 -16.73 -7.76 -27.53
C ILE A 20 -16.08 -8.26 -26.23
N GLU A 21 -15.86 -9.56 -26.06
CA GLU A 21 -15.12 -10.10 -24.91
C GLU A 21 -13.69 -9.59 -24.88
N ALA A 22 -13.01 -9.52 -26.02
CA ALA A 22 -11.65 -9.00 -26.10
C ALA A 22 -11.58 -7.50 -25.70
N GLU A 23 -12.59 -6.70 -26.06
CA GLU A 23 -12.73 -5.31 -25.60
C GLU A 23 -13.13 -5.20 -24.11
N LEU A 24 -13.88 -6.17 -23.57
CA LEU A 24 -14.34 -6.18 -22.18
C LEU A 24 -13.31 -6.77 -21.19
N HIS A 25 -12.38 -7.61 -21.65
CA HIS A 25 -11.33 -8.27 -20.84
C HIS A 25 -10.02 -7.47 -20.76
N GLU A 26 -9.93 -6.28 -21.36
CA GLU A 26 -8.85 -5.35 -21.02
C GLU A 26 -9.06 -4.87 -19.58
N ASP A 27 -8.32 -5.51 -18.66
CA ASP A 27 -8.25 -5.31 -17.20
C ASP A 27 -7.71 -3.91 -16.78
N THR A 28 -7.89 -2.92 -17.65
CA THR A 28 -7.60 -1.53 -17.42
C THR A 28 -8.93 -0.82 -17.47
N GLY A 29 -9.45 -0.37 -16.32
CA GLY A 29 -10.76 0.30 -16.16
C GLY A 29 -10.89 1.65 -16.88
N TYR A 30 -10.50 1.74 -18.14
CA TYR A 30 -10.51 2.89 -19.00
C TYR A 30 -10.37 2.48 -20.48
N ALA A 31 -11.31 1.69 -21.00
CA ALA A 31 -11.53 1.69 -22.45
C ALA A 31 -12.08 3.10 -22.81
N PRO A 32 -11.42 3.87 -23.69
CA PRO A 32 -11.92 5.18 -24.07
C PRO A 32 -13.31 5.03 -24.69
N VAL A 33 -14.20 5.99 -24.39
CA VAL A 33 -15.54 6.08 -25.00
C VAL A 33 -15.38 6.12 -26.51
N SER A 34 -15.54 4.97 -27.15
CA SER A 34 -15.43 4.84 -28.60
C SER A 34 -16.83 4.92 -29.21
N ARG A 35 -16.89 5.37 -30.47
CA ARG A 35 -18.10 5.27 -31.29
C ARG A 35 -18.59 3.82 -31.40
N ASP A 36 -17.67 2.88 -31.25
CA ASP A 36 -17.94 1.45 -31.30
C ASP A 36 -18.74 0.99 -30.07
N THR A 37 -18.50 1.56 -28.88
CA THR A 37 -19.29 1.24 -27.66
C THR A 37 -20.77 1.60 -27.80
N GLN A 38 -21.09 2.79 -28.34
CA GLN A 38 -22.49 3.20 -28.53
C GLN A 38 -23.21 2.32 -29.56
N THR A 39 -22.49 1.94 -30.61
CA THR A 39 -23.00 1.04 -31.66
C THR A 39 -23.27 -0.35 -31.07
N ALA A 40 -22.33 -0.89 -30.28
CA ALA A 40 -22.48 -2.17 -29.58
C ALA A 40 -23.67 -2.16 -28.61
N ILE A 41 -23.88 -1.08 -27.86
CA ILE A 41 -25.06 -0.91 -26.99
C ILE A 41 -26.35 -0.97 -27.80
N ALA A 42 -26.42 -0.26 -28.93
CA ALA A 42 -27.61 -0.23 -29.78
C ALA A 42 -27.93 -1.62 -30.36
N GLU A 43 -26.93 -2.31 -30.90
CA GLU A 43 -27.07 -3.65 -31.46
C GLU A 43 -27.49 -4.66 -30.39
N LEU A 44 -26.78 -4.74 -29.26
CA LEU A 44 -27.12 -5.66 -28.17
C LEU A 44 -28.49 -5.34 -27.55
N SER A 45 -28.88 -4.07 -27.49
CA SER A 45 -30.22 -3.69 -27.02
C SER A 45 -31.31 -4.20 -27.95
N GLN A 46 -31.05 -4.23 -29.27
CA GLN A 46 -31.98 -4.83 -30.23
C GLN A 46 -32.05 -6.35 -30.05
N VAL A 47 -30.91 -7.02 -29.92
CA VAL A 47 -30.89 -8.48 -29.69
C VAL A 47 -31.58 -8.86 -28.38
N ALA A 48 -31.45 -8.06 -27.32
CA ALA A 48 -32.13 -8.27 -26.04
C ALA A 48 -33.67 -8.13 -26.16
N LYS A 49 -34.16 -7.22 -27.00
CA LYS A 49 -35.61 -7.10 -27.28
C LYS A 49 -36.14 -8.34 -28.00
N ASP A 50 -35.36 -8.86 -28.94
CA ASP A 50 -35.75 -10.03 -29.73
C ASP A 50 -35.58 -11.34 -28.94
N ASN A 51 -34.72 -11.34 -27.90
CA ASN A 51 -34.45 -12.49 -27.04
C ASN A 51 -34.51 -12.10 -25.56
N PRO A 52 -35.70 -11.82 -24.99
CA PRO A 52 -35.85 -11.36 -23.61
C PRO A 52 -35.34 -12.37 -22.57
N ASP A 53 -35.18 -13.63 -22.98
CA ASP A 53 -34.74 -14.67 -22.09
C ASP A 53 -33.21 -14.82 -21.98
N ALA A 54 -32.46 -14.21 -22.88
CA ALA A 54 -31.00 -14.34 -23.00
C ALA A 54 -30.26 -13.51 -21.93
N VAL A 55 -30.07 -14.12 -20.75
CA VAL A 55 -29.42 -13.51 -19.58
C VAL A 55 -28.05 -12.91 -19.92
N GLU A 56 -27.24 -13.61 -20.72
CA GLU A 56 -25.89 -13.21 -21.08
C GLU A 56 -25.86 -11.84 -21.77
N ILE A 57 -26.90 -11.52 -22.54
CA ILE A 57 -27.04 -10.24 -23.23
C ILE A 57 -27.27 -9.12 -22.22
N TYR A 58 -28.11 -9.34 -21.21
CA TYR A 58 -28.32 -8.36 -20.13
C TYR A 58 -27.05 -8.16 -19.30
N LEU A 59 -26.27 -9.22 -19.06
CA LEU A 59 -24.99 -9.09 -18.36
C LEU A 59 -23.98 -8.25 -19.16
N ALA A 60 -23.90 -8.47 -20.47
CA ALA A 60 -23.03 -7.72 -21.38
C ALA A 60 -23.47 -6.25 -21.51
N LEU A 61 -24.78 -6.00 -21.69
CA LEU A 61 -25.34 -4.66 -21.73
C LEU A 61 -25.03 -3.88 -20.45
N GLY A 62 -25.20 -4.50 -19.27
CA GLY A 62 -24.85 -3.87 -18.00
C GLY A 62 -23.38 -3.44 -17.95
N ASN A 63 -22.45 -4.28 -18.42
CA ASN A 63 -21.03 -3.94 -18.50
C ASN A 63 -20.76 -2.77 -19.45
N LEU A 64 -21.41 -2.75 -20.62
CA LEU A 64 -21.26 -1.67 -21.60
C LEU A 64 -21.84 -0.34 -21.12
N TYR A 65 -23.02 -0.34 -20.48
CA TYR A 65 -23.54 0.87 -19.85
C TYR A 65 -22.59 1.37 -18.76
N ARG A 66 -22.02 0.46 -17.96
CA ARG A 66 -21.04 0.81 -16.93
C ARG A 66 -19.77 1.41 -17.54
N SER A 67 -19.22 0.85 -18.61
CA SER A 67 -18.01 1.38 -19.28
C SER A 67 -18.28 2.71 -19.98
N HIS A 68 -19.49 2.91 -20.52
CA HIS A 68 -19.94 4.17 -21.11
C HIS A 68 -20.24 5.28 -20.07
N GLY A 69 -20.25 4.94 -18.78
CA GLY A 69 -20.55 5.88 -17.69
C GLY A 69 -22.04 6.02 -17.37
N GLU A 70 -22.92 5.25 -18.03
CA GLU A 70 -24.35 5.21 -17.76
C GLU A 70 -24.67 4.24 -16.61
N ILE A 71 -24.14 4.53 -15.42
CA ILE A 71 -24.18 3.61 -14.29
C ILE A 71 -25.61 3.30 -13.83
N GLU A 72 -26.53 4.28 -13.88
CA GLU A 72 -27.93 4.08 -13.50
C GLU A 72 -28.63 3.04 -14.40
N ARG A 73 -28.32 3.03 -15.70
CA ARG A 73 -28.85 2.02 -16.62
C ARG A 73 -28.27 0.65 -16.35
N ALA A 74 -26.97 0.57 -16.05
CA ALA A 74 -26.33 -0.67 -15.64
C ALA A 74 -27.02 -1.25 -14.39
N VAL A 75 -27.20 -0.43 -13.34
CA VAL A 75 -27.89 -0.79 -12.10
C VAL A 75 -29.30 -1.31 -12.38
N GLN A 76 -30.10 -0.60 -13.19
CA GLN A 76 -31.46 -1.01 -13.52
C GLN A 76 -31.50 -2.38 -14.22
N ILE A 77 -30.59 -2.62 -15.16
CA ILE A 77 -30.50 -3.91 -15.87
C ILE A 77 -30.15 -5.04 -14.90
N ARG A 78 -29.19 -4.84 -13.99
CA ARG A 78 -28.83 -5.84 -12.97
C ARG A 78 -29.99 -6.14 -12.04
N GLN A 79 -30.67 -5.11 -11.54
CA GLN A 79 -31.82 -5.27 -10.65
C GLN A 79 -32.94 -6.06 -11.32
N ASN A 80 -33.27 -5.74 -12.57
CA ASN A 80 -34.28 -6.48 -13.34
C ASN A 80 -33.89 -7.95 -13.56
N LEU A 81 -32.59 -8.22 -13.77
CA LEU A 81 -32.09 -9.57 -13.93
C LEU A 81 -32.20 -10.39 -12.62
N ILE A 82 -31.85 -9.79 -11.49
CA ILE A 82 -31.85 -10.42 -10.16
C ILE A 82 -33.25 -10.88 -9.73
N VAL A 83 -34.28 -10.11 -10.07
CA VAL A 83 -35.68 -10.40 -9.67
C VAL A 83 -36.39 -11.34 -10.64
N ARG A 84 -35.75 -11.73 -11.76
CA ARG A 84 -36.37 -12.57 -12.78
C ARG A 84 -36.67 -13.98 -12.23
N PRO A 85 -37.91 -14.48 -12.36
CA PRO A 85 -38.25 -15.83 -11.92
C PRO A 85 -37.45 -16.90 -12.68
N GLY A 86 -37.05 -17.97 -11.98
CA GLY A 86 -36.39 -19.12 -12.59
C GLY A 86 -34.96 -18.87 -13.09
N ILE A 87 -34.34 -17.74 -12.73
CA ILE A 87 -32.94 -17.48 -13.03
C ILE A 87 -32.03 -18.41 -12.23
N ASP A 88 -31.01 -18.95 -12.88
CA ASP A 88 -29.98 -19.77 -12.25
C ASP A 88 -29.28 -19.01 -11.10
N GLU A 89 -28.95 -19.72 -10.03
CA GLU A 89 -28.37 -19.11 -8.82
C GLU A 89 -26.98 -18.51 -9.08
N GLY A 90 -26.17 -19.13 -9.93
CA GLY A 90 -24.84 -18.61 -10.24
C GLY A 90 -24.89 -17.40 -11.16
N ILE A 91 -25.83 -17.39 -12.10
CA ILE A 91 -26.18 -16.18 -12.86
C ILE A 91 -26.64 -15.06 -11.92
N LYS A 92 -27.52 -15.37 -10.97
CA LYS A 92 -28.03 -14.39 -9.99
C LYS A 92 -26.92 -13.85 -9.11
N ALA A 93 -26.00 -14.70 -8.67
CA ALA A 93 -24.82 -14.30 -7.91
C ALA A 93 -23.91 -13.36 -8.71
N LYS A 94 -23.66 -13.68 -9.99
CA LYS A 94 -22.93 -12.80 -10.90
C LYS A 94 -23.62 -11.45 -11.08
N ALA A 95 -24.95 -11.43 -11.23
CA ALA A 95 -25.70 -10.19 -11.33
C ALA A 95 -25.58 -9.32 -10.06
N TRP A 96 -25.60 -9.95 -8.87
CA TRP A 96 -25.34 -9.27 -7.60
C TRP A 96 -23.91 -8.73 -7.49
N TYR A 97 -22.91 -9.52 -7.91
CA TYR A 97 -21.51 -9.08 -7.91
C TYR A 97 -21.34 -7.84 -8.79
N GLU A 98 -21.84 -7.88 -10.03
CA GLU A 98 -21.75 -6.77 -10.98
C GLU A 98 -22.51 -5.53 -10.49
N LEU A 99 -23.67 -5.71 -9.84
CA LEU A 99 -24.40 -4.63 -9.19
C LEU A 99 -23.57 -3.99 -8.06
N GLY A 100 -22.81 -4.80 -7.31
CA GLY A 100 -21.87 -4.30 -6.30
C GLY A 100 -20.77 -3.42 -6.92
N VAL A 101 -20.22 -3.84 -8.06
CA VAL A 101 -19.24 -3.05 -8.82
C VAL A 101 -19.86 -1.74 -9.31
N ASP A 102 -21.08 -1.77 -9.83
CA ASP A 102 -21.81 -0.57 -10.27
C ASP A 102 -21.99 0.42 -9.11
N TYR A 103 -22.49 -0.04 -7.95
CA TYR A 103 -22.64 0.81 -6.77
C TYR A 103 -21.32 1.37 -6.24
N LYS A 104 -20.26 0.56 -6.23
CA LYS A 104 -18.92 0.99 -5.81
C LYS A 104 -18.42 2.13 -6.71
N ARG A 105 -18.58 2.02 -8.04
CA ARG A 105 -18.17 3.10 -8.97
C ARG A 105 -18.99 4.37 -8.79
N SER A 106 -20.25 4.27 -8.40
CA SER A 106 -21.09 5.41 -8.07
C SER A 106 -20.90 5.96 -6.65
N GLY A 107 -19.99 5.38 -5.85
CA GLY A 107 -19.74 5.81 -4.47
C GLY A 107 -20.79 5.36 -3.44
N PHE A 108 -21.74 4.51 -3.81
CA PHE A 108 -22.76 3.96 -2.90
C PHE A 108 -22.21 2.76 -2.11
N VAL A 109 -21.27 3.02 -1.18
CA VAL A 109 -20.52 1.99 -0.43
C VAL A 109 -21.42 0.97 0.27
N ASP A 110 -22.45 1.40 1.01
CA ASP A 110 -23.34 0.48 1.74
C ASP A 110 -24.12 -0.44 0.79
N ARG A 111 -24.56 0.09 -0.35
CA ARG A 111 -25.28 -0.70 -1.36
C ARG A 111 -24.34 -1.68 -2.05
N ALA A 112 -23.10 -1.28 -2.31
CA ALA A 112 -22.07 -2.16 -2.85
C ALA A 112 -21.78 -3.33 -1.89
N LEU A 113 -21.56 -3.05 -0.60
CA LEU A 113 -21.40 -4.07 0.43
C LEU A 113 -22.60 -5.03 0.47
N GLY A 114 -23.82 -4.48 0.47
CA GLY A 114 -25.04 -5.29 0.46
C GLY A 114 -25.11 -6.23 -0.75
N ALA A 115 -24.79 -5.73 -1.94
CA ALA A 115 -24.80 -6.51 -3.18
C ALA A 115 -23.74 -7.63 -3.17
N PHE A 116 -22.50 -7.32 -2.76
CA PHE A 116 -21.45 -8.34 -2.64
C PHE A 116 -21.76 -9.40 -1.58
N GLU A 117 -22.39 -9.04 -0.46
CA GLU A 117 -22.85 -10.02 0.53
C GLU A 117 -23.97 -10.93 0.00
N GLN A 118 -24.85 -10.43 -0.89
CA GLN A 118 -25.83 -11.30 -1.57
C GLN A 118 -25.15 -12.24 -2.56
N ALA A 119 -24.17 -11.77 -3.32
CA ALA A 119 -23.37 -12.64 -4.20
C ALA A 119 -22.67 -13.74 -3.38
N ARG A 120 -22.05 -13.37 -2.25
CA ARG A 120 -21.39 -14.30 -1.32
C ARG A 120 -22.34 -15.34 -0.73
N LYS A 121 -23.61 -15.00 -0.48
CA LYS A 121 -24.60 -15.95 0.04
C LYS A 121 -24.96 -17.05 -0.97
N LEU A 122 -24.86 -16.75 -2.26
CA LEU A 122 -25.21 -17.67 -3.34
C LEU A 122 -24.03 -18.55 -3.73
N GLU A 123 -22.83 -17.98 -3.89
CA GLU A 123 -21.63 -18.68 -4.38
C GLU A 123 -20.61 -19.02 -3.28
N GLY A 124 -20.84 -18.58 -2.05
CA GLY A 124 -19.89 -18.74 -0.95
C GLY A 124 -18.74 -17.74 -1.00
N ASP A 125 -17.62 -18.09 -0.36
CA ASP A 125 -16.47 -17.22 -0.16
C ASP A 125 -15.53 -17.19 -1.40
N GLU A 126 -16.08 -16.88 -2.57
CA GLU A 126 -15.32 -16.75 -3.82
C GLU A 126 -14.27 -15.61 -3.73
N PRO A 127 -13.00 -15.83 -4.14
CA PRO A 127 -11.92 -14.86 -3.94
C PRO A 127 -12.18 -13.46 -4.53
N ALA A 128 -12.88 -13.38 -5.66
CA ALA A 128 -13.25 -12.10 -6.26
C ALA A 128 -14.24 -11.31 -5.39
N ILE A 129 -15.22 -11.99 -4.80
CA ILE A 129 -16.23 -11.38 -3.91
C ILE A 129 -15.57 -10.96 -2.60
N ILE A 130 -14.77 -11.85 -1.99
CA ILE A 130 -14.09 -11.58 -0.73
C ILE A 130 -13.09 -10.43 -0.88
N ARG A 131 -12.41 -10.30 -2.03
CA ARG A 131 -11.54 -9.16 -2.32
C ARG A 131 -12.30 -7.84 -2.30
N GLU A 132 -13.44 -7.75 -2.98
CA GLU A 132 -14.25 -6.54 -3.00
C GLU A 132 -14.78 -6.19 -1.60
N LEU A 133 -15.23 -7.19 -0.84
CA LEU A 133 -15.64 -7.00 0.55
C LEU A 133 -14.47 -6.52 1.43
N ALA A 134 -13.28 -7.12 1.29
CA ALA A 134 -12.08 -6.72 2.03
C ALA A 134 -11.74 -5.25 1.80
N LEU A 135 -11.68 -4.85 0.52
CA LEU A 135 -11.39 -3.47 0.10
C LEU A 135 -12.44 -2.49 0.64
N LEU A 136 -13.73 -2.74 0.41
CA LEU A 136 -14.78 -1.84 0.87
C LEU A 136 -14.83 -1.71 2.40
N THR A 137 -14.62 -2.82 3.13
CA THR A 137 -14.58 -2.77 4.60
C THR A 137 -13.34 -2.03 5.12
N ALA A 138 -12.21 -2.13 4.41
CA ALA A 138 -11.01 -1.36 4.75
C ALA A 138 -11.21 0.14 4.52
N ASP A 139 -11.77 0.51 3.36
CA ASP A 139 -12.05 1.91 3.00
C ASP A 139 -13.09 2.55 3.94
N ALA A 140 -14.05 1.75 4.42
CA ALA A 140 -15.05 2.18 5.40
C ALA A 140 -14.52 2.27 6.84
N GLY A 141 -13.27 1.86 7.10
CA GLY A 141 -12.68 1.83 8.45
C GLY A 141 -13.09 0.62 9.32
N ASP A 142 -13.84 -0.35 8.77
CA ASP A 142 -14.12 -1.61 9.47
C ASP A 142 -12.94 -2.58 9.32
N TYR A 143 -11.86 -2.26 10.02
CA TYR A 143 -10.60 -3.00 9.95
C TYR A 143 -10.72 -4.44 10.45
N GLU A 144 -11.69 -4.73 11.32
CA GLU A 144 -11.99 -6.07 11.77
C GLU A 144 -12.54 -6.96 10.66
N ARG A 145 -13.56 -6.48 9.92
CA ARG A 145 -14.07 -7.20 8.74
C ARG A 145 -13.01 -7.27 7.65
N ALA A 146 -12.24 -6.20 7.44
CA ALA A 146 -11.15 -6.20 6.46
C ALA A 146 -10.13 -7.31 6.78
N ALA A 147 -9.63 -7.36 8.02
CA ALA A 147 -8.68 -8.39 8.43
C ALA A 147 -9.27 -9.81 8.30
N ARG A 148 -10.55 -10.02 8.64
CA ARG A 148 -11.23 -11.32 8.45
C ARG A 148 -11.32 -11.71 6.99
N ASN A 149 -11.66 -10.79 6.09
CA ASN A 149 -11.74 -11.05 4.65
C ASN A 149 -10.36 -11.32 4.05
N TYR A 150 -9.31 -10.58 4.45
CA TYR A 150 -7.95 -10.87 4.02
C TYR A 150 -7.42 -12.21 4.54
N ALA A 151 -7.88 -12.67 5.71
CA ALA A 151 -7.59 -14.02 6.19
C ALA A 151 -8.18 -15.10 5.27
N LYS A 152 -9.41 -14.89 4.77
CA LYS A 152 -10.05 -15.81 3.80
C LYS A 152 -9.34 -15.83 2.44
N LEU A 153 -8.66 -14.74 2.07
CA LEU A 153 -7.85 -14.64 0.85
C LEU A 153 -6.44 -15.19 1.00
N ASP A 154 -6.09 -15.79 2.14
CA ASP A 154 -4.73 -16.21 2.48
C ASP A 154 -3.69 -15.09 2.27
N ASN A 155 -4.04 -13.86 2.63
CA ASN A 155 -3.18 -12.69 2.54
C ASN A 155 -2.75 -12.24 3.96
N PRO A 156 -1.73 -12.88 4.55
CA PRO A 156 -1.30 -12.58 5.92
C PRO A 156 -0.74 -11.16 6.06
N ILE A 157 -0.16 -10.59 5.00
CA ILE A 157 0.38 -9.23 5.00
C ILE A 157 -0.74 -8.21 5.20
N ALA A 158 -1.78 -8.25 4.35
CA ALA A 158 -2.92 -7.36 4.47
C ALA A 158 -3.70 -7.63 5.77
N GLN A 159 -3.88 -8.89 6.15
CA GLN A 159 -4.53 -9.24 7.41
C GLN A 159 -3.79 -8.62 8.61
N ALA A 160 -2.46 -8.74 8.67
CA ALA A 160 -1.66 -8.14 9.74
C ALA A 160 -1.69 -6.62 9.70
N HIS A 161 -1.69 -6.00 8.50
CA HIS A 161 -1.83 -4.56 8.34
C HIS A 161 -3.12 -4.04 8.98
N TYR A 162 -4.27 -4.62 8.64
CA TYR A 162 -5.55 -4.19 9.22
C TYR A 162 -5.69 -4.59 10.70
N THR A 163 -5.07 -5.69 11.12
CA THR A 163 -4.99 -6.04 12.55
C THR A 163 -4.18 -5.00 13.35
N MET A 164 -3.12 -4.45 12.75
CA MET A 164 -2.36 -3.34 13.32
C MET A 164 -3.18 -2.04 13.35
N ARG A 165 -3.99 -1.75 12.32
CA ARG A 165 -4.91 -0.59 12.34
C ARG A 165 -5.90 -0.65 13.51
N ILE A 166 -6.43 -1.83 13.83
CA ILE A 166 -7.27 -2.01 15.04
C ILE A 166 -6.47 -1.64 16.29
N ALA A 167 -5.20 -2.07 16.40
CA ALA A 167 -4.37 -1.68 17.54
C ALA A 167 -4.19 -0.15 17.63
N GLN A 168 -4.03 0.54 16.48
CA GLN A 168 -3.93 2.00 16.45
C GLN A 168 -5.17 2.70 16.99
N GLU A 169 -6.37 2.23 16.64
CA GLU A 169 -7.62 2.77 17.18
C GLU A 169 -7.77 2.53 18.69
N LYS A 170 -7.15 1.47 19.22
CA LYS A 170 -7.21 1.14 20.64
C LYS A 170 -6.17 1.83 21.50
N PHE A 171 -5.08 2.34 20.93
CA PHE A 171 -4.03 3.01 21.73
C PHE A 171 -4.53 4.20 22.58
N PRO A 172 -5.42 5.09 22.08
CA PRO A 172 -5.94 6.18 22.89
C PRO A 172 -6.83 5.74 24.06
N GLU A 173 -7.47 4.56 23.96
CA GLU A 173 -8.46 4.07 24.93
C GLU A 173 -7.85 3.07 25.92
N ASP A 174 -7.11 2.08 25.40
CA ASP A 174 -6.54 0.96 26.17
C ASP A 174 -5.27 0.44 25.49
N ALA A 175 -4.12 0.90 25.99
CA ALA A 175 -2.80 0.45 25.55
C ALA A 175 -2.61 -1.07 25.70
N THR A 176 -3.15 -1.69 26.75
CA THR A 176 -2.99 -3.14 26.97
C THR A 176 -3.73 -3.93 25.89
N LEU A 177 -4.95 -3.49 25.53
CA LEU A 177 -5.71 -4.08 24.44
C LEU A 177 -5.02 -3.84 23.09
N ALA A 178 -4.52 -2.63 22.82
CA ALA A 178 -3.78 -2.32 21.61
C ALA A 178 -2.54 -3.24 21.44
N LEU A 179 -1.79 -3.46 22.51
CA LEU A 179 -0.64 -4.36 22.50
C LEU A 179 -1.02 -5.84 22.27
N LYS A 180 -2.20 -6.29 22.73
CA LYS A 180 -2.74 -7.62 22.39
C LYS A 180 -3.03 -7.72 20.89
N TRP A 181 -3.59 -6.67 20.28
CA TRP A 181 -3.83 -6.62 18.84
C TRP A 181 -2.53 -6.59 18.03
N LEU A 182 -1.52 -5.83 18.45
CA LEU A 182 -0.18 -5.88 17.82
C LEU A 182 0.43 -7.28 17.90
N LYS A 183 0.33 -7.94 19.06
CA LYS A 183 0.79 -9.33 19.21
C LYS A 183 0.05 -10.27 18.27
N LYS A 184 -1.25 -10.07 18.04
CA LYS A 184 -2.04 -10.83 17.07
C LYS A 184 -1.55 -10.56 15.64
N ALA A 185 -1.30 -9.31 15.26
CA ALA A 185 -0.76 -8.96 13.94
C ALA A 185 0.59 -9.63 13.69
N LEU A 186 1.51 -9.58 14.66
CA LEU A 186 2.82 -10.23 14.60
C LEU A 186 2.73 -11.77 14.62
N LYS A 187 1.69 -12.35 15.22
CA LYS A 187 1.44 -13.80 15.11
C LYS A 187 0.96 -14.19 13.71
N THR A 188 0.12 -13.37 13.09
CA THR A 188 -0.37 -13.58 11.71
C THR A 188 0.76 -13.42 10.70
N TYR A 189 1.56 -12.36 10.82
CA TYR A 189 2.71 -12.10 9.96
C TYR A 189 3.87 -11.58 10.80
N PRO A 190 4.83 -12.45 11.20
CA PRO A 190 5.98 -12.06 12.03
C PRO A 190 6.85 -10.95 11.41
N GLY A 191 6.91 -10.88 10.09
CA GLY A 191 7.60 -9.83 9.34
C GLY A 191 6.81 -8.53 9.18
N SER A 192 5.68 -8.34 9.88
CA SER A 192 4.88 -7.11 9.78
C SER A 192 5.67 -5.90 10.28
N ILE A 193 6.28 -5.20 9.34
CA ILE A 193 7.03 -3.98 9.57
C ILE A 193 6.17 -2.91 10.25
N GLU A 194 4.88 -2.83 9.92
CA GLU A 194 3.95 -1.89 10.54
C GLU A 194 3.75 -2.20 12.01
N ALA A 195 3.45 -3.45 12.35
CA ALA A 195 3.20 -3.84 13.72
C ALA A 195 4.46 -3.70 14.60
N TRP A 196 5.64 -4.01 14.05
CA TRP A 196 6.91 -3.76 14.73
C TRP A 196 7.16 -2.28 14.93
N ARG A 197 6.94 -1.44 13.90
CA ARG A 197 7.09 0.01 14.02
C ARG A 197 6.17 0.56 15.11
N GLU A 198 4.88 0.23 15.10
CA GLU A 198 3.94 0.70 16.13
C GLU A 198 4.35 0.24 17.54
N ARG A 199 4.92 -0.97 17.67
CA ARG A 199 5.46 -1.45 18.94
C ARG A 199 6.64 -0.60 19.42
N LEU A 200 7.58 -0.27 18.53
CA LEU A 200 8.73 0.60 18.86
C LEU A 200 8.27 2.00 19.24
N LEU A 201 7.34 2.57 18.48
CA LEU A 201 6.77 3.89 18.78
C LEU A 201 6.06 3.92 20.14
N TYR A 202 5.40 2.83 20.53
CA TYR A 202 4.85 2.70 21.86
C TYR A 202 5.96 2.72 22.93
N ASP A 203 7.02 1.91 22.76
CA ASP A 203 8.13 1.88 23.71
C ASP A 203 8.83 3.25 23.85
N MET A 204 8.92 4.03 22.76
CA MET A 204 9.43 5.40 22.76
C MET A 204 8.55 6.33 23.61
N ARG A 205 7.23 6.32 23.41
CA ARG A 205 6.30 7.16 24.17
C ARG A 205 6.36 6.88 25.67
N GLU A 206 6.51 5.61 26.03
CA GLU A 206 6.70 5.17 27.42
C GLU A 206 8.13 5.40 27.95
N LYS A 207 9.05 5.85 27.09
CA LYS A 207 10.49 6.02 27.38
C LYS A 207 11.15 4.73 27.90
N ASP A 208 10.62 3.57 27.51
CA ASP A 208 11.19 2.27 27.85
C ASP A 208 12.25 1.87 26.81
N TRP A 209 13.43 2.46 26.95
CA TRP A 209 14.58 2.23 26.06
C TRP A 209 15.08 0.77 26.07
N THR A 210 14.83 0.05 27.17
CA THR A 210 15.21 -1.37 27.30
C THR A 210 14.28 -2.25 26.47
N ALA A 211 12.97 -2.01 26.56
CA ALA A 211 11.98 -2.65 25.70
C ALA A 211 12.21 -2.30 24.24
N LEU A 212 12.46 -1.02 23.92
CA LEU A 212 12.75 -0.56 22.57
C LEU A 212 13.93 -1.32 21.95
N SER A 213 15.06 -1.41 22.66
CA SER A 213 16.24 -2.16 22.19
C SER A 213 15.90 -3.63 21.93
N LYS A 214 15.16 -4.25 22.84
CA LYS A 214 14.78 -5.67 22.74
C LYS A 214 13.80 -5.93 21.59
N HIS A 215 12.81 -5.07 21.38
CA HIS A 215 11.86 -5.23 20.28
C HIS A 215 12.50 -4.88 18.94
N LEU A 216 13.41 -3.91 18.88
CA LEU A 216 14.14 -3.57 17.66
C LEU A 216 15.02 -4.73 17.21
N ASP A 217 15.79 -5.33 18.13
CA ASP A 217 16.60 -6.52 17.87
C ASP A 217 15.75 -7.66 17.29
N LYS A 218 14.60 -7.95 17.92
CA LYS A 218 13.64 -8.94 17.41
C LYS A 218 13.06 -8.57 16.05
N ALA A 219 12.73 -7.31 15.83
CA ALA A 219 12.15 -6.84 14.58
C ALA A 219 13.13 -7.00 13.42
N LEU A 220 14.41 -6.66 13.62
CA LEU A 220 15.46 -6.80 12.60
C LEU A 220 15.70 -8.26 12.19
N VAL A 221 15.42 -9.23 13.06
CA VAL A 221 15.49 -10.67 12.73
C VAL A 221 14.26 -11.13 11.93
N GLN A 222 13.09 -10.53 12.14
CA GLN A 222 11.83 -11.00 11.57
C GLN A 222 11.41 -10.27 10.28
N VAL A 223 11.83 -9.02 10.13
CA VAL A 223 11.45 -8.17 8.99
C VAL A 223 12.41 -8.38 7.82
N GLU A 224 11.90 -8.29 6.59
CA GLU A 224 12.74 -8.28 5.38
C GLU A 224 13.80 -7.15 5.49
N PRO A 225 15.13 -7.44 5.37
CA PRO A 225 16.17 -6.42 5.54
C PRO A 225 15.97 -5.18 4.66
N ALA A 226 15.47 -5.38 3.43
CA ALA A 226 15.17 -4.30 2.49
C ALA A 226 14.05 -3.34 2.97
N LEU A 227 13.27 -3.71 3.98
CA LEU A 227 12.20 -2.91 4.58
C LEU A 227 12.55 -2.36 5.97
N ALA A 228 13.66 -2.81 6.57
CA ALA A 228 14.06 -2.44 7.93
C ALA A 228 14.19 -0.93 8.13
N PHE A 229 14.54 -0.20 7.06
CA PHE A 229 14.60 1.27 7.05
C PHE A 229 13.32 1.95 7.54
N ILE A 230 12.15 1.32 7.37
CA ILE A 230 10.86 1.86 7.80
C ILE A 230 10.76 1.94 9.32
N LEU A 231 11.44 1.03 10.06
CA LEU A 231 11.51 1.12 11.52
C LEU A 231 12.21 2.41 11.93
N PHE A 232 13.38 2.68 11.33
CA PHE A 232 14.21 3.85 11.67
C PHE A 232 13.55 5.16 11.23
N GLU A 233 12.99 5.23 10.03
CA GLU A 233 12.22 6.40 9.59
C GLU A 233 11.02 6.67 10.51
N GLY A 234 10.37 5.61 11.02
CA GLY A 234 9.32 5.75 12.04
C GLY A 234 9.84 6.34 13.35
N ILE A 235 10.94 5.81 13.88
CA ILE A 235 11.59 6.29 15.11
C ILE A 235 11.98 7.77 14.95
N ILE A 236 12.66 8.12 13.86
CA ILE A 236 13.11 9.49 13.60
C ILE A 236 11.94 10.45 13.49
N ALA A 237 10.88 10.08 12.76
CA ALA A 237 9.70 10.92 12.61
C ALA A 237 8.98 11.15 13.96
N ALA A 238 8.95 10.14 14.83
CA ALA A 238 8.33 10.28 16.15
C ALA A 238 9.15 11.17 17.09
N ASP A 239 10.47 10.99 17.14
CA ASP A 239 11.34 11.83 17.97
C ASP A 239 11.30 13.29 17.49
N LEU A 240 11.28 13.53 16.17
CA LEU A 240 11.11 14.86 15.58
C LEU A 240 9.79 15.52 16.02
N ALA A 241 8.70 14.75 16.07
CA ALA A 241 7.38 15.28 16.47
C ALA A 241 7.32 15.65 17.97
N GLU A 242 8.08 14.97 18.82
CA GLU A 242 8.15 15.29 20.26
C GLU A 242 9.04 16.52 20.56
N HIS A 243 10.07 16.75 19.73
CA HIS A 243 11.08 17.79 19.97
C HIS A 243 10.96 19.01 19.04
N SER A 244 9.94 19.08 18.18
CA SER A 244 9.72 20.27 17.35
C SER A 244 9.20 21.43 18.20
N ASP A 245 10.12 22.27 18.69
CA ASP A 245 9.82 23.69 18.88
C ASP A 245 9.48 24.24 17.48
N ASP A 246 8.40 25.02 17.34
CA ASP A 246 7.76 25.43 16.07
C ASP A 246 8.68 26.15 15.04
N SER A 247 9.97 26.35 15.37
CA SER A 247 10.96 27.07 14.59
C SER A 247 11.82 26.20 13.65
N PHE A 248 11.83 24.87 13.77
CA PHE A 248 12.71 24.02 12.95
C PHE A 248 12.08 22.68 12.52
N LYS A 249 11.12 22.74 11.60
CA LYS A 249 10.65 21.56 10.85
C LYS A 249 11.58 21.29 9.68
N SER A 250 12.74 20.70 9.98
CA SER A 250 13.58 20.19 8.92
C SER A 250 13.09 18.79 8.53
N ASP A 251 12.30 18.70 7.45
CA ASP A 251 12.00 17.45 6.73
C ASP A 251 13.27 16.83 6.07
N LEU A 252 14.45 17.31 6.44
CA LEU A 252 15.71 17.06 5.76
C LEU A 252 16.61 16.14 6.60
N PRO A 253 17.19 15.09 5.98
CA PRO A 253 18.23 14.25 6.56
C PRO A 253 19.32 15.05 7.31
N PHE A 254 19.76 14.54 8.48
CA PHE A 254 20.89 15.04 9.30
C PHE A 254 20.83 16.49 9.83
N GLN A 255 19.66 17.14 9.83
CA GLN A 255 19.41 18.33 10.67
C GLN A 255 18.69 17.98 11.98
N TYR A 256 18.43 16.70 12.18
CA TYR A 256 17.80 16.11 13.35
C TYR A 256 18.87 15.63 14.34
N HIS A 257 18.74 15.99 15.61
CA HIS A 257 19.60 15.50 16.68
C HIS A 257 18.80 14.58 17.61
N PRO A 258 18.97 13.25 17.51
CA PRO A 258 18.24 12.31 18.35
C PRO A 258 18.56 12.51 19.82
N GLN A 259 17.55 12.32 20.68
CA GLN A 259 17.76 12.23 22.12
C GLN A 259 18.85 11.20 22.45
N GLU A 260 19.76 11.54 23.38
CA GLU A 260 20.89 10.69 23.75
C GLU A 260 20.46 9.27 24.16
N ALA A 261 19.41 9.15 24.98
CA ALA A 261 18.92 7.84 25.44
C ALA A 261 18.38 6.98 24.28
N LEU A 262 17.66 7.59 23.32
CA LEU A 262 17.19 6.91 22.12
C LEU A 262 18.37 6.46 21.25
N SER A 263 19.32 7.37 21.02
CA SER A 263 20.55 7.12 20.26
C SER A 263 21.30 5.90 20.82
N GLN A 264 21.58 5.90 22.13
CA GLN A 264 22.26 4.80 22.81
C GLN A 264 21.48 3.48 22.69
N ALA A 265 20.16 3.51 22.85
CA ALA A 265 19.31 2.32 22.76
C ALA A 265 19.35 1.68 21.36
N VAL A 266 19.26 2.50 20.31
CA VAL A 266 19.29 2.02 18.92
C VAL A 266 20.69 1.56 18.54
N LEU A 267 21.74 2.36 18.81
CA LEU A 267 23.13 2.02 18.44
C LEU A 267 23.59 0.71 19.08
N LYS A 268 23.23 0.46 20.34
CA LYS A 268 23.54 -0.80 21.03
C LYS A 268 23.03 -2.05 20.30
N VAL A 269 21.93 -1.93 19.57
CA VAL A 269 21.39 -3.02 18.73
C VAL A 269 22.15 -3.08 17.41
N LEU A 270 22.34 -1.94 16.75
CA LEU A 270 22.97 -1.88 15.42
C LEU A 270 24.45 -2.27 15.42
N GLU A 271 25.18 -2.03 16.51
CA GLU A 271 26.56 -2.48 16.68
C GLU A 271 26.72 -4.00 16.69
N LYS A 272 25.66 -4.73 17.09
CA LYS A 272 25.66 -6.20 17.16
C LYS A 272 25.00 -6.85 15.95
N ALA A 273 24.20 -6.09 15.21
CA ALA A 273 23.51 -6.57 14.03
C ALA A 273 24.50 -6.83 12.88
N GLU A 274 24.13 -7.74 11.97
CA GLU A 274 24.89 -7.93 10.75
C GLU A 274 24.91 -6.63 9.93
N PRO A 275 26.08 -6.21 9.38
CA PRO A 275 26.17 -5.01 8.58
C PRO A 275 25.27 -5.07 7.34
N ASP A 276 24.23 -4.24 7.32
CA ASP A 276 23.40 -3.97 6.15
C ASP A 276 23.56 -2.51 5.72
N LEU A 277 23.39 -2.24 4.42
CA LEU A 277 23.59 -0.90 3.87
C LEU A 277 22.74 0.15 4.58
N LEU A 278 21.46 -0.15 4.82
CA LEU A 278 20.54 0.82 5.41
C LEU A 278 20.73 0.87 6.93
N THR A 279 20.97 -0.25 7.60
CA THR A 279 21.22 -0.24 9.06
C THR A 279 22.46 0.58 9.42
N GLN A 280 23.55 0.47 8.64
CA GLN A 280 24.76 1.28 8.80
C GLN A 280 24.47 2.77 8.55
N PHE A 281 23.67 3.08 7.53
CA PHE A 281 23.27 4.45 7.24
C PHE A 281 22.46 5.07 8.38
N TYR A 282 21.46 4.37 8.92
CA TYR A 282 20.68 4.89 10.05
C TYR A 282 21.46 4.89 11.37
N ALA A 283 22.44 4.01 11.56
CA ALA A 283 23.36 4.12 12.69
C ALA A 283 24.13 5.45 12.65
N ALA A 284 24.56 5.90 11.47
CA ALA A 284 25.18 7.21 11.34
C ALA A 284 24.24 8.35 11.76
N TRP A 285 22.94 8.25 11.46
CA TRP A 285 21.95 9.25 11.89
C TRP A 285 21.76 9.22 13.39
N MET A 286 21.73 8.03 14.00
CA MET A 286 21.56 7.88 15.45
C MET A 286 22.77 8.43 16.20
N ALA A 287 23.99 8.26 15.67
CA ALA A 287 25.21 8.81 16.25
C ALA A 287 25.35 10.34 16.02
N TRP A 288 24.58 10.90 15.08
CA TRP A 288 24.65 12.32 14.76
C TRP A 288 24.20 13.19 15.93
N GLY A 289 24.85 14.35 16.12
CA GLY A 289 24.63 15.23 17.27
C GLY A 289 25.33 14.81 18.55
N GLN A 290 25.49 13.51 18.79
CA GLN A 290 26.20 12.99 19.97
C GLN A 290 27.71 12.90 19.69
N ASN A 291 28.08 12.26 18.59
CA ASN A 291 29.47 12.04 18.21
C ASN A 291 29.65 12.13 16.69
N LYS A 292 30.04 13.32 16.20
CA LYS A 292 30.25 13.57 14.75
C LYS A 292 31.24 12.59 14.12
N GLU A 293 32.31 12.26 14.84
CA GLU A 293 33.36 11.37 14.34
C GLU A 293 32.89 9.91 14.24
N GLU A 294 32.03 9.48 15.16
CA GLU A 294 31.40 8.16 15.06
C GLU A 294 30.37 8.09 13.93
N SER A 295 29.55 9.13 13.77
CA SER A 295 28.64 9.26 12.63
C SER A 295 29.39 9.17 11.29
N ARG A 296 30.54 9.85 11.19
CA ARG A 296 31.46 9.75 10.04
C ARG A 296 31.90 8.31 9.76
N LYS A 297 32.36 7.58 10.79
CA LYS A 297 32.77 6.18 10.65
C LYS A 297 31.64 5.27 10.15
N TRP A 298 30.41 5.49 10.62
CA TRP A 298 29.23 4.74 10.13
C TRP A 298 28.94 5.05 8.65
N LEU A 299 29.07 6.30 8.21
CA LEU A 299 28.92 6.69 6.81
C LEU A 299 30.01 6.08 5.92
N GLU A 300 31.26 6.07 6.37
CA GLU A 300 32.36 5.43 5.67
C GLU A 300 32.12 3.92 5.51
N ARG A 301 31.70 3.23 6.58
CA ARG A 301 31.28 1.81 6.53
C ARG A 301 30.13 1.58 5.55
N THR A 302 29.15 2.49 5.51
CA THR A 302 28.04 2.45 4.56
C THR A 302 28.56 2.50 3.11
N LEU A 303 29.55 3.35 2.83
CA LEU A 303 30.16 3.48 1.51
C LEU A 303 31.09 2.31 1.14
N VAL A 304 31.62 1.58 2.14
CA VAL A 304 32.31 0.30 1.90
C VAL A 304 31.32 -0.75 1.37
N LEU A 305 30.09 -0.79 1.91
CA LEU A 305 29.04 -1.71 1.45
C LEU A 305 28.49 -1.33 0.07
N ASN A 306 28.29 -0.03 -0.18
CA ASN A 306 27.88 0.47 -1.49
C ASN A 306 28.46 1.85 -1.76
N GLN A 307 29.47 1.89 -2.63
CA GLN A 307 30.17 3.11 -3.00
C GLN A 307 29.28 4.11 -3.74
N ASP A 308 28.19 3.67 -4.37
CA ASP A 308 27.29 4.57 -5.13
C ASP A 308 26.10 5.05 -4.30
N PHE A 309 26.04 4.70 -3.01
CA PHE A 309 24.95 5.09 -2.13
C PHE A 309 25.00 6.59 -1.83
N TRP A 310 24.31 7.35 -2.70
CA TRP A 310 24.34 8.81 -2.69
C TRP A 310 23.95 9.48 -1.36
N PRO A 311 23.02 8.95 -0.53
CA PRO A 311 22.69 9.58 0.74
C PRO A 311 23.89 9.59 1.68
N ALA A 312 24.62 8.47 1.80
CA ALA A 312 25.81 8.43 2.65
C ALA A 312 26.92 9.37 2.13
N ARG A 313 27.10 9.48 0.81
CA ARG A 313 28.07 10.43 0.22
C ARG A 313 27.70 11.88 0.52
N LEU A 314 26.42 12.23 0.35
CA LEU A 314 25.93 13.58 0.58
C LEU A 314 26.17 14.00 2.02
N GLU A 315 25.92 13.10 2.96
CA GLU A 315 25.98 13.39 4.38
C GLU A 315 27.43 13.37 4.87
N LEU A 316 28.27 12.46 4.37
CA LEU A 316 29.72 12.50 4.63
C LEU A 316 30.36 13.80 4.12
N LEU A 317 29.93 14.29 2.95
CA LEU A 317 30.35 15.60 2.44
C LEU A 317 29.93 16.71 3.39
N ALA A 318 28.67 16.72 3.84
CA ALA A 318 28.16 17.74 4.75
C ALA A 318 28.94 17.78 6.07
N ILE A 319 29.25 16.63 6.67
CA ILE A 319 30.04 16.53 7.90
C ILE A 319 31.49 17.01 7.67
N SER A 320 32.07 16.66 6.53
CA SER A 320 33.47 16.98 6.24
C SER A 320 33.70 18.45 5.88
N MET A 321 32.66 19.18 5.45
CA MET A 321 32.76 20.62 5.13
C MET A 321 33.19 21.48 6.31
N ASP A 322 32.81 21.10 7.53
CA ASP A 322 33.17 21.82 8.76
C ASP A 322 34.70 21.84 8.98
N ASP A 323 35.39 20.79 8.55
CA ASP A 323 36.82 20.60 8.74
C ASP A 323 37.68 21.19 7.61
N GLN A 324 37.06 21.73 6.55
CA GLN A 324 37.77 22.23 5.37
C GLN A 324 37.86 23.76 5.37
N PRO A 325 39.00 24.35 4.96
CA PRO A 325 39.14 25.79 4.80
C PRO A 325 38.44 26.28 3.51
N LEU A 326 37.10 26.31 3.54
CA LEU A 326 36.28 26.76 2.41
C LEU A 326 36.04 28.27 2.49
N SER A 327 36.08 28.97 1.34
CA SER A 327 35.66 30.37 1.29
C SER A 327 34.15 30.49 1.61
N PRO A 328 33.69 31.62 2.20
CA PRO A 328 32.27 31.79 2.53
C PRO A 328 31.35 31.63 1.31
N ALA A 329 31.77 32.14 0.14
CA ALA A 329 31.03 32.00 -1.10
C ALA A 329 30.93 30.53 -1.54
N PHE A 330 32.03 29.77 -1.50
CA PHE A 330 32.01 28.36 -1.89
C PHE A 330 31.17 27.51 -0.93
N ARG A 331 31.30 27.75 0.38
CA ARG A 331 30.47 27.10 1.41
C ARG A 331 28.99 27.31 1.15
N GLN A 332 28.57 28.55 0.90
CA GLN A 332 27.17 28.88 0.60
C GLN A 332 26.64 28.15 -0.64
N GLN A 333 27.44 28.06 -1.72
CA GLN A 333 27.03 27.32 -2.92
C GLN A 333 26.89 25.83 -2.63
N LEU A 334 27.83 25.24 -1.88
CA LEU A 334 27.82 23.82 -1.56
C LEU A 334 26.64 23.44 -0.65
N GLU A 335 26.35 24.28 0.37
CA GLU A 335 25.17 24.18 1.22
C GLU A 335 23.89 24.20 0.38
N PHE A 336 23.77 25.13 -0.59
CA PHE A 336 22.61 25.19 -1.48
C PHE A 336 22.37 23.86 -2.22
N PHE A 337 23.42 23.27 -2.80
CA PHE A 337 23.30 21.98 -3.51
C PHE A 337 22.97 20.83 -2.56
N ILE A 338 23.55 20.81 -1.36
CA ILE A 338 23.24 19.80 -0.34
C ILE A 338 21.76 19.87 0.04
N GLN A 339 21.25 21.06 0.35
CA GLN A 339 19.85 21.26 0.70
C GLN A 339 18.92 20.91 -0.46
N ARG A 340 19.34 21.13 -1.71
CA ARG A 340 18.58 20.70 -2.88
C ARG A 340 18.55 19.17 -3.03
N ALA A 341 19.69 18.50 -2.81
CA ALA A 341 19.80 17.05 -2.90
C ALA A 341 19.01 16.32 -1.81
N ARG A 342 18.95 16.88 -0.59
CA ARG A 342 18.13 16.34 0.52
C ARG A 342 16.62 16.31 0.23
N LYS A 343 16.15 17.14 -0.71
CA LYS A 343 14.74 17.18 -1.16
C LYS A 343 14.40 16.10 -2.21
N LEU A 344 15.36 15.27 -2.61
CA LEU A 344 15.08 14.20 -3.57
C LEU A 344 14.22 13.11 -2.94
N LYS A 345 13.28 12.58 -3.73
CA LYS A 345 12.41 11.46 -3.31
C LYS A 345 13.26 10.24 -2.97
N ARG A 346 13.19 9.82 -1.71
CA ARG A 346 13.99 8.73 -1.12
C ARG A 346 13.37 7.34 -1.31
N PHE A 347 12.09 7.24 -1.65
CA PHE A 347 11.39 5.96 -1.75
C PHE A 347 10.85 5.70 -3.16
N VAL A 348 10.88 4.43 -3.55
CA VAL A 348 10.34 3.96 -4.83
C VAL A 348 9.58 2.65 -4.65
N CYS A 349 8.51 2.46 -5.41
CA CYS A 349 7.87 1.15 -5.52
C CYS A 349 8.67 0.25 -6.46
N ARG A 350 9.17 -0.88 -5.95
CA ARG A 350 9.92 -1.89 -6.72
C ARG A 350 9.11 -2.60 -7.80
N LYS A 351 7.77 -2.45 -7.80
CA LYS A 351 6.86 -3.05 -8.79
C LYS A 351 6.50 -2.12 -9.94
N CYS A 352 6.09 -0.87 -9.65
CA CYS A 352 5.59 0.07 -10.66
C CYS A 352 6.44 1.34 -10.86
N GLY A 353 7.55 1.48 -10.12
CA GLY A 353 8.45 2.64 -10.22
C GLY A 353 7.91 3.95 -9.62
N LEU A 354 6.78 3.93 -8.91
CA LEU A 354 6.24 5.12 -8.26
C LEU A 354 7.24 5.69 -7.25
N LYS A 355 7.65 6.95 -7.43
CA LYS A 355 8.58 7.67 -6.53
C LYS A 355 7.80 8.49 -5.49
N ARG A 356 8.15 8.35 -4.21
CA ARG A 356 7.51 9.00 -3.07
C ARG A 356 8.54 9.59 -2.10
N GLU A 357 8.10 10.62 -1.37
CA GLU A 357 8.84 11.17 -0.22
C GLU A 357 8.44 10.49 1.08
N GLN A 358 7.17 10.08 1.18
CA GLN A 358 6.60 9.41 2.34
C GLN A 358 6.59 7.89 2.18
N ILE A 359 6.67 7.20 3.31
CA ILE A 359 6.53 5.74 3.40
C ILE A 359 5.10 5.33 3.03
N PHE A 360 4.99 4.19 2.38
CA PHE A 360 3.73 3.52 2.07
C PHE A 360 3.90 2.02 2.29
N PHE A 361 2.82 1.37 2.71
CA PHE A 361 2.76 -0.08 2.95
C PHE A 361 2.10 -0.81 1.80
N GLU A 362 1.04 -0.22 1.26
CA GLU A 362 0.43 -0.57 0.00
C GLU A 362 0.76 0.52 -1.03
N CYS A 363 1.23 0.11 -2.21
CA CYS A 363 1.54 1.08 -3.25
C CYS A 363 0.24 1.75 -3.76
N PRO A 364 0.11 3.08 -3.71
CA PRO A 364 -1.12 3.75 -4.15
C PRO A 364 -1.33 3.72 -5.67
N ARG A 365 -0.36 3.22 -6.46
CA ARG A 365 -0.49 3.07 -7.91
C ARG A 365 -0.82 1.65 -8.35
N CYS A 366 -0.19 0.65 -7.74
CA CYS A 366 -0.31 -0.75 -8.18
C CYS A 366 -0.78 -1.70 -7.08
N HIS A 367 -1.17 -1.18 -5.91
CA HIS A 367 -1.74 -1.93 -4.79
C HIS A 367 -0.86 -3.08 -4.26
N SER A 368 0.43 -3.07 -4.61
CA SER A 368 1.36 -4.09 -4.14
C SER A 368 1.82 -3.77 -2.72
N TRP A 369 1.55 -4.71 -1.82
CA TRP A 369 2.00 -4.72 -0.44
C TRP A 369 3.52 -4.82 -0.33
N HIS A 370 4.09 -4.11 0.66
CA HIS A 370 5.51 -4.12 1.02
C HIS A 370 6.43 -3.99 -0.20
N SER A 371 6.00 -3.18 -1.17
CA SER A 371 6.73 -2.94 -2.43
C SER A 371 7.60 -1.69 -2.37
N ILE A 372 7.56 -0.94 -1.28
CA ILE A 372 8.44 0.20 -1.06
C ILE A 372 9.89 -0.27 -0.96
N SER A 373 10.81 0.54 -1.47
CA SER A 373 12.24 0.33 -1.39
C SER A 373 12.95 1.68 -1.26
N TYR A 374 14.12 1.67 -0.63
CA TYR A 374 14.99 2.83 -0.52
C TYR A 374 15.67 3.10 -1.87
N ARG A 375 15.60 4.35 -2.34
CA ARG A 375 16.18 4.77 -3.61
C ARG A 375 17.69 4.99 -3.47
N ALA A 376 18.44 3.91 -3.61
CA ALA A 376 19.91 3.92 -3.52
C ALA A 376 20.62 4.66 -4.66
N VAL A 377 19.95 4.98 -5.79
CA VAL A 377 20.55 5.60 -6.98
C VAL A 377 19.70 6.79 -7.48
N ILE A 378 20.34 7.92 -7.80
CA ILE A 378 19.69 9.17 -8.23
C ILE A 378 19.04 9.08 -9.62
N ASN A 379 19.55 8.25 -10.53
CA ASN A 379 19.19 8.27 -11.97
C ASN A 379 18.47 7.01 -12.49
N LYS A 380 17.83 6.22 -11.63
CA LYS A 380 16.88 5.18 -12.06
C LYS A 380 15.45 5.61 -11.76
#